data_AF-A0AAX0LA08-F1
#
_entry.id   AF-A0AAX0LA08-F1
#
_cell.length_a   1.000
_cell.length_b   1.000
_cell.length_c   1.000
_cell.angle_alpha   90.00
_cell.angle_beta   90.00
_cell.angle_gamma   90.00
#
_symmetry.space_group_name_H-M   'P 1'
#
loop_
_entity.id
_entity.type
_entity.pdbx_description
1 polymer ?
#
loop_
_entity_poly.entity_id
_entity_poly.type
_entity_poly.pdbx_seq_one_letter_code
_entity_poly.pdbx_strand_id
1 'polypeptide(L)'
;MSDEKIPIKDIKGLDFKCNACGLSLSYPLATQQTFINECPNCGIEWIPSQLNIESVRNLKNIFKILSNAQGANISLSFTKE
;
A
#
# COMPACT_ATOMS: atom_id res chain seq x y z
N MET A 1 -23.89 -7.96 5.69
CA MET A 1 -22.50 -7.47 5.78
C MET A 1 -22.47 -6.16 5.03
N SER A 2 -22.07 -5.06 5.66
CA SER A 2 -22.06 -3.74 5.01
C SER A 2 -20.69 -3.53 4.37
N ASP A 3 -20.65 -3.44 3.04
CA ASP A 3 -19.42 -3.12 2.33
C ASP A 3 -18.99 -1.69 2.67
N GLU A 4 -17.85 -1.57 3.32
CA GLU A 4 -17.26 -0.28 3.64
C GLU A 4 -16.46 0.21 2.43
N LYS A 5 -16.64 1.49 2.09
CA LYS A 5 -15.98 2.13 0.95
C LYS A 5 -15.06 3.23 1.44
N ILE A 6 -13.80 3.18 1.00
CA ILE A 6 -12.82 4.23 1.26
C ILE A 6 -12.52 4.95 -0.07
N PRO A 7 -12.83 6.26 -0.18
CA PRO A 7 -12.43 7.04 -1.34
C PRO A 7 -10.92 7.00 -1.55
N ILE A 8 -10.47 6.81 -2.79
CA ILE A 8 -9.03 6.67 -3.09
C ILE A 8 -8.22 7.90 -2.63
N LYS A 9 -8.79 9.10 -2.77
CA LYS A 9 -8.17 10.36 -2.33
C LYS A 9 -7.85 10.43 -0.82
N ASP A 10 -8.51 9.60 -0.02
CA ASP A 10 -8.33 9.57 1.43
C ASP A 10 -7.22 8.58 1.85
N ILE A 11 -6.74 7.74 0.92
CA ILE A 11 -5.64 6.79 1.15
C ILE A 11 -4.31 7.53 1.18
N LYS A 12 -3.62 7.51 2.32
CA LYS A 12 -2.35 8.23 2.51
C LYS A 12 -1.10 7.40 2.20
N GLY A 13 -1.19 6.09 2.34
CA GLY A 13 -0.02 5.23 2.34
C GLY A 13 -0.37 3.75 2.46
N LEU A 14 0.69 2.93 2.49
CA LEU A 14 0.63 1.52 2.84
C LEU A 14 1.37 1.32 4.16
N ASP A 15 0.74 0.64 5.11
CA ASP A 15 1.35 0.29 6.39
C ASP A 15 1.77 -1.18 6.38
N PHE A 16 3.03 -1.42 6.73
CA PHE A 16 3.62 -2.74 6.84
C PHE A 16 3.94 -3.01 8.30
N LYS A 17 3.63 -4.22 8.77
CA LYS A 17 4.01 -4.69 10.10
C LYS A 17 4.75 -6.01 9.96
N CYS A 18 5.93 -6.10 10.59
CA CYS A 18 6.79 -7.25 10.44
C CYS A 18 6.26 -8.33 11.36
N ASN A 19 5.93 -9.50 10.81
CA ASN A 19 5.42 -10.61 11.61
C ASN A 19 6.51 -11.23 12.51
N ALA A 20 7.79 -11.06 12.18
CA ALA A 20 8.90 -11.62 12.95
C ALA A 20 9.33 -10.74 14.14
N CYS A 21 9.50 -9.43 13.92
CA CYS A 21 10.02 -8.51 14.95
C CYS A 21 9.04 -7.40 15.37
N GLY A 22 7.85 -7.35 14.78
CA GLY A 22 6.81 -6.37 15.12
C GLY A 22 7.05 -4.95 14.62
N LEU A 23 8.17 -4.67 13.95
CA LEU A 23 8.47 -3.35 13.39
C LEU A 23 7.36 -2.92 12.42
N SER A 24 6.87 -1.69 12.59
CA SER A 24 5.92 -1.07 11.66
C SER A 24 6.61 -0.01 10.80
N LEU A 25 6.29 0.00 9.51
CA LEU A 25 6.72 0.99 8.55
C LEU A 25 5.54 1.49 7.72
N SER A 26 5.42 2.80 7.60
CA SER A 26 4.43 3.45 6.75
C SER A 26 5.11 3.98 5.50
N TYR A 27 4.54 3.70 4.34
CA TYR A 27 4.96 4.26 3.05
C TYR A 27 3.94 5.27 2.56
N PRO A 28 4.20 6.58 2.72
CA PRO A 28 3.29 7.61 2.23
C PRO A 28 3.33 7.67 0.71
N LEU A 29 2.16 7.57 0.07
CA LEU A 29 2.02 7.68 -1.39
C LEU A 29 2.45 9.05 -1.93
N ALA A 30 2.38 10.09 -1.09
CA ALA A 30 2.81 11.45 -1.43
C ALA A 30 4.34 11.59 -1.60
N THR A 31 5.14 10.68 -1.04
CA THR A 31 6.61 10.81 -0.97
C THR A 31 7.31 9.85 -1.93
N GLN A 32 8.49 10.23 -2.46
CA GLN A 32 9.34 9.36 -3.30
C GLN A 32 10.16 8.34 -2.50
N GLN A 33 9.65 7.85 -1.37
CA GLN A 33 10.37 6.83 -0.60
C GLN A 33 10.55 5.55 -1.43
N THR A 34 11.79 5.06 -1.48
CA THR A 34 12.12 3.78 -2.11
C THR A 34 11.50 2.67 -1.28
N PHE A 35 10.72 1.81 -1.94
CA PHE A 35 10.19 0.61 -1.31
C PHE A 35 11.34 -0.33 -0.93
N ILE A 36 11.42 -0.70 0.36
CA ILE A 36 12.34 -1.74 0.85
C ILE A 36 11.60 -3.06 0.96
N ASN A 37 12.18 -4.11 0.33
CA ASN A 37 11.59 -5.44 0.27
C ASN A 37 11.79 -6.25 1.55
N GLU A 38 12.74 -5.83 2.40
CA GLU A 38 13.12 -6.52 3.64
C GLU A 38 12.93 -5.62 4.86
N CYS A 39 12.66 -6.25 5.99
CA CYS A 39 12.55 -5.58 7.27
C CYS A 39 13.90 -5.00 7.67
N PRO A 40 14.04 -3.68 7.84
CA PRO A 40 15.33 -3.07 8.17
C PRO A 40 15.83 -3.44 9.57
N ASN A 41 14.95 -4.01 10.42
CA ASN A 41 15.33 -4.46 11.76
C ASN A 41 15.80 -5.92 11.79
N CYS A 42 15.22 -6.82 10.99
CA CYS A 42 15.50 -8.26 11.10
C CYS A 42 15.78 -8.99 9.78
N GLY A 43 15.80 -8.26 8.66
CA GLY A 43 16.15 -8.79 7.33
C GLY A 43 15.10 -9.71 6.67
N ILE A 44 13.95 -9.96 7.32
CA ILE A 44 12.91 -10.82 6.72
C ILE A 44 12.20 -10.09 5.58
N GLU A 45 11.89 -10.78 4.49
CA GLU A 45 11.12 -10.21 3.38
C GLU A 45 9.71 -9.82 3.85
N TRP A 46 9.29 -8.57 3.58
CA TRP A 46 7.91 -8.11 3.79
C TRP A 46 6.96 -8.74 2.77
N ILE A 47 7.45 -8.80 1.54
CA ILE A 47 6.76 -9.32 0.36
C ILE A 47 7.77 -10.27 -0.28
N PRO A 48 7.42 -11.57 -0.40
CA PRO A 48 8.26 -12.54 -1.08
C PRO A 48 8.74 -12.02 -2.43
N SER A 49 10.02 -12.13 -2.72
CA SER A 49 10.60 -11.71 -4.01
C SER A 49 9.95 -12.36 -5.25
N GLN A 50 9.27 -13.49 -5.05
CA GLN A 50 8.46 -14.19 -6.04
C GLN A 50 7.16 -13.44 -6.40
N LEU A 51 6.64 -12.62 -5.48
CA LEU A 51 5.55 -11.69 -5.74
C LEU A 51 6.15 -10.42 -6.35
N ASN A 52 5.84 -10.19 -7.61
CA ASN A 52 6.42 -9.16 -8.46
C ASN A 52 6.59 -7.80 -7.75
N ILE A 53 7.81 -7.50 -7.29
CA ILE A 53 8.19 -6.24 -6.60
C ILE A 53 7.85 -5.02 -7.46
N GLU A 54 7.87 -5.17 -8.78
CA GLU A 54 7.49 -4.12 -9.72
C GLU A 54 6.01 -3.74 -9.57
N SER A 55 5.13 -4.70 -9.28
CA SER A 55 3.71 -4.46 -9.00
C SER A 55 3.50 -3.59 -7.75
N VAL A 56 4.32 -3.78 -6.71
CA VAL A 56 4.27 -2.99 -5.48
C VAL A 56 4.78 -1.57 -5.71
N ARG A 57 5.83 -1.42 -6.54
CA ARG A 57 6.28 -0.09 -6.98
C ARG A 57 5.21 0.61 -7.83
N ASN A 58 4.52 -0.12 -8.69
CA ASN A 58 3.47 0.40 -9.56
C ASN A 58 2.21 0.79 -8.79
N LEU A 59 1.93 0.18 -7.63
CA LEU A 59 0.81 0.53 -6.75
C LEU A 59 0.78 2.02 -6.42
N LYS A 60 1.94 2.64 -6.16
CA LYS A 60 2.02 4.09 -5.91
C LYS A 60 1.56 4.91 -7.11
N ASN A 61 2.02 4.55 -8.31
CA ASN A 61 1.65 5.25 -9.54
C ASN A 61 0.15 5.12 -9.81
N ILE A 62 -0.41 3.93 -9.57
CA ILE A 62 -1.85 3.67 -9.70
C ILE A 62 -2.63 4.57 -8.75
N PHE A 63 -2.31 4.60 -7.46
CA PHE A 63 -3.03 5.46 -6.52
C PHE A 63 -2.93 6.95 -6.88
N LYS A 64 -1.77 7.41 -7.36
CA LYS A 64 -1.60 8.78 -7.83
C LYS A 64 -2.51 9.09 -9.03
N ILE A 65 -2.56 8.20 -10.03
CA ILE A 65 -3.40 8.38 -11.22
C ILE A 65 -4.88 8.40 -10.81
N LEU A 66 -5.31 7.43 -10.02
CA LEU A 66 -6.70 7.28 -9.61
C LEU A 66 -7.15 8.42 -8.68
N SER A 67 -6.27 8.96 -7.83
CA SER A 67 -6.59 10.11 -6.97
C SER A 67 -6.82 11.41 -7.74
N ASN A 68 -6.26 11.54 -8.94
CA ASN A 68 -6.39 12.72 -9.80
C ASN A 68 -7.45 12.53 -10.90
N ALA A 69 -8.10 11.38 -10.97
CA ALA A 69 -9.14 11.11 -11.96
C ALA A 69 -10.37 11.98 -11.67
N GLN A 70 -10.77 12.80 -12.65
CA GLN A 70 -11.94 13.68 -12.53
C GLN A 70 -13.21 13.07 -13.15
N GLY A 71 -13.06 12.07 -14.03
CA GLY A 71 -14.17 11.44 -14.75
C GLY A 71 -14.93 10.37 -13.96
N ALA A 72 -14.47 10.01 -12.75
CA ALA A 72 -15.11 9.00 -11.92
C ALA A 72 -14.81 9.22 -10.43
N ASN A 73 -15.79 8.89 -9.57
CA ASN A 73 -15.56 8.76 -8.14
C ASN A 73 -15.03 7.34 -7.86
N ILE A 74 -13.75 7.24 -7.50
CA ILE A 74 -13.08 5.95 -7.32
C ILE A 74 -12.87 5.66 -5.83
N SER A 75 -13.26 4.46 -5.40
CA SER A 75 -13.17 3.99 -4.01
C SER A 75 -12.71 2.54 -3.97
N LEU A 76 -12.00 2.16 -2.91
CA LEU A 76 -11.77 0.77 -2.56
C LEU A 76 -12.94 0.23 -1.73
N SER A 77 -13.38 -0.98 -2.03
CA SER A 77 -14.40 -1.71 -1.26
C SER A 77 -13.75 -2.83 -0.46
N PHE A 78 -14.15 -2.99 0.79
CA PHE A 78 -13.73 -4.12 1.60
C PHE A 78 -14.86 -4.63 2.47
N THR A 79 -14.79 -5.92 2.77
CA THR A 79 -15.72 -6.61 3.66
C THR A 79 -14.93 -6.96 4.91
N LYS A 80 -15.39 -6.46 6.08
CA LYS A 80 -14.82 -6.88 7.37
C LYS A 80 -15.22 -8.34 7.59
N GLU A 81 -14.22 -9.22 7.72
CA GLU A 81 -14.39 -10.58 8.26
C GLU A 81 -14.75 -10.54 9.75
#